data_AF-A0A349NDW8-F1
#
_entry.id   AF-A0A349NDW8-F1
#
_cell.length_a   1.000
_cell.length_b   1.000
_cell.length_c   1.000
_cell.angle_alpha   90.00
_cell.angle_beta   90.00
_cell.angle_gamma   90.00
#
_symmetry.space_group_name_H-M   'P 1'
#
loop_
_entity.id
_entity.type
_entity.pdbx_description
1 polymer ?
#
loop_
_entity_poly.entity_id
_entity_poly.type
_entity_poly.pdbx_seq_one_letter_code
_entity_poly.pdbx_strand_id
1 'polypeptide(L)' 'MEDKKTYTFDEAYEASLKYFDGDQLAARVWVNKYAMKDSFGNIFEKSPEDMHWRIANEVARIEQKYPNPLSAKEVFD' A
#
# COMPACT_ATOMS: atom_id res chain seq x y z
N MET A 1 9.31 -17.98 -9.46
CA MET A 1 8.45 -16.82 -9.16
C MET A 1 8.38 -16.78 -7.65
N GLU A 2 8.92 -15.75 -7.00
CA GLU A 2 8.79 -15.64 -5.54
C GLU A 2 7.32 -15.70 -5.16
N ASP A 3 7.00 -16.53 -4.18
CA ASP A 3 5.68 -16.54 -3.54
C ASP A 3 5.50 -15.18 -2.86
N LYS A 4 4.95 -14.22 -3.61
CA LYS A 4 4.59 -12.92 -3.05
C LYS A 4 3.55 -13.19 -1.97
N LYS A 5 3.85 -12.73 -0.76
CA LYS A 5 2.92 -12.80 0.36
C LYS A 5 1.60 -12.17 -0.05
N THR A 6 0.52 -12.92 0.12
CA THR A 6 -0.84 -12.45 -0.09
C THR A 6 -1.55 -12.26 1.24
N TYR A 7 -2.62 -11.47 1.19
CA TYR A 7 -3.51 -11.22 2.31
C TYR A 7 -4.94 -11.60 1.92
N THR A 8 -5.68 -12.07 2.91
CA THR A 8 -7.14 -12.21 2.79
C THR A 8 -7.81 -10.84 2.83
N PHE A 9 -9.06 -10.78 2.36
CA PHE A 9 -9.87 -9.57 2.45
C PHE A 9 -9.99 -9.08 3.90
N ASP A 10 -10.27 -10.00 4.84
CA ASP A 10 -10.48 -9.67 6.24
C ASP A 10 -9.19 -9.12 6.90
N GLU A 11 -8.03 -9.71 6.62
CA GLU A 11 -6.76 -9.19 7.11
C GLU A 11 -6.46 -7.77 6.61
N ALA A 12 -6.76 -7.51 5.35
CA ALA A 12 -6.57 -6.19 4.76
C ALA A 12 -7.61 -5.19 5.28
N TYR A 13 -8.84 -5.63 5.49
CA TYR A 13 -9.93 -4.83 6.02
C TYR A 13 -9.67 -4.41 7.46
N GLU A 14 -9.30 -5.33 8.35
CA GLU A 14 -9.01 -5.01 9.76
C GLU A 14 -7.82 -4.05 9.90
N ALA A 15 -6.77 -4.25 9.09
CA ALA A 15 -5.62 -3.32 9.08
C ALA A 15 -6.01 -1.93 8.57
N SER A 16 -6.86 -1.87 7.54
CA SER A 16 -7.38 -0.61 7.02
C SER A 16 -8.35 0.08 7.98
N LEU A 17 -9.17 -0.69 8.68
CA LEU A 17 -10.10 -0.18 9.68
C LEU A 17 -9.35 0.51 10.82
N LYS A 18 -8.24 -0.09 11.26
CA LYS A 18 -7.32 0.55 12.21
C LYS A 18 -6.68 1.82 11.63
N TYR A 19 -6.28 1.80 10.36
CA TYR A 19 -5.67 2.95 9.69
C TYR A 19 -6.63 4.14 9.59
N PHE A 20 -7.93 3.89 9.35
CA PHE A 20 -8.96 4.91 9.22
C PHE A 20 -9.76 5.14 10.52
N ASP A 21 -9.18 4.86 11.69
CA ASP A 21 -9.79 5.10 13.00
C ASP A 21 -11.23 4.55 13.17
N GLY A 22 -11.50 3.38 12.57
CA GLY A 22 -12.81 2.71 12.65
C GLY A 22 -13.79 3.09 11.55
N ASP A 23 -13.42 3.91 10.56
CA ASP A 23 -14.26 4.16 9.38
C ASP A 23 -14.32 2.92 8.47
N GLN A 24 -15.41 2.18 8.61
CA GLN A 24 -15.67 0.96 7.85
C GLN A 24 -15.84 1.20 6.35
N LEU A 25 -16.39 2.34 5.95
CA LEU A 25 -16.59 2.66 4.54
C LEU A 25 -15.24 2.92 3.88
N ALA A 26 -14.39 3.76 4.51
CA ALA A 26 -13.05 4.04 4.03
C ALA A 26 -12.21 2.75 3.93
N ALA A 27 -12.22 1.92 4.98
CA ALA A 27 -11.52 0.65 5.00
C ALA A 27 -11.97 -0.29 3.87
N ARG A 28 -13.28 -0.48 3.70
CA ARG A 28 -13.83 -1.33 2.64
C ARG A 28 -13.52 -0.78 1.25
N VAL A 29 -13.61 0.54 1.05
CA VAL A 29 -13.27 1.17 -0.23
C VAL A 29 -11.79 0.98 -0.54
N TRP A 30 -10.90 1.19 0.42
CA TRP A 30 -9.47 0.98 0.23
C TRP A 30 -9.16 -0.45 -0.22
N VAL A 31 -9.64 -1.46 0.54
CA VAL A 31 -9.40 -2.86 0.20
C VAL A 31 -9.95 -3.18 -1.18
N ASN A 32 -11.09 -2.63 -1.59
CA ASN A 32 -11.70 -2.94 -2.89
C ASN A 32 -11.09 -2.21 -4.08
N LYS A 33 -10.62 -0.98 -3.90
CA LYS A 33 -10.28 -0.08 -5.02
C LYS A 33 -8.79 0.26 -5.11
N TYR A 34 -8.06 0.18 -4.00
CA TYR A 34 -6.70 0.73 -3.91
C TYR A 34 -5.64 -0.31 -3.52
N ALA A 35 -6.02 -1.30 -2.71
CA ALA A 35 -5.12 -2.42 -2.42
C ALA A 35 -4.65 -3.09 -3.72
N MET A 36 -3.34 -3.30 -3.84
CA MET A 36 -2.74 -3.97 -5.00
C MET A 36 -3.27 -5.40 -5.11
N LYS A 37 -3.83 -5.74 -6.28
CA LYS A 37 -4.39 -7.06 -6.58
C LYS A 37 -4.04 -7.53 -7.98
N ASP A 38 -4.06 -8.84 -8.17
CA ASP A 38 -4.05 -9.43 -9.51
C ASP A 38 -5.47 -9.68 -10.03
N SER A 39 -5.57 -10.22 -11.25
CA SER A 39 -6.84 -10.57 -11.90
C SER A 39 -7.62 -11.70 -11.19
N PHE A 40 -6.95 -12.46 -10.32
CA PHE A 40 -7.56 -13.55 -9.54
C PHE A 40 -8.07 -13.06 -8.18
N GLY A 41 -7.82 -11.79 -7.83
CA GLY A 41 -8.25 -11.17 -6.58
C GLY A 41 -7.27 -11.38 -5.43
N ASN A 42 -6.06 -11.91 -5.68
CA ASN A 42 -5.04 -12.03 -4.66
C ASN A 42 -4.58 -10.65 -4.22
N ILE A 43 -4.64 -10.36 -2.91
CA ILE A 43 -4.27 -9.05 -2.35
C ILE A 43 -2.81 -9.09 -1.92
N PHE A 44 -2.01 -8.09 -2.33
CA PHE A 44 -0.58 -8.02 -2.03
C PHE A 44 -0.21 -6.92 -1.03
N GLU A 45 -1.17 -6.07 -0.66
CA GLU A 45 -1.00 -5.00 0.33
C GLU A 45 -1.97 -5.22 1.49
N LYS A 46 -1.47 -5.21 2.71
CA LYS A 46 -2.30 -5.41 3.90
C LYS A 46 -2.99 -4.11 4.31
N SER A 47 -2.32 -2.99 4.16
CA SER A 47 -2.78 -1.71 4.70
C SER A 47 -2.51 -0.52 3.78
N PRO A 48 -3.20 0.61 3.99
CA PRO A 48 -2.89 1.86 3.27
C PRO A 48 -1.44 2.32 3.45
N GLU A 49 -0.80 1.99 4.59
CA GLU A 49 0.63 2.26 4.81
C GLU A 49 1.52 1.49 3.83
N ASP A 50 1.22 0.22 3.51
CA ASP A 50 1.97 -0.55 2.51
C ASP A 50 1.89 0.12 1.13
N MET A 51 0.70 0.63 0.78
CA MET A 51 0.46 1.39 -0.46
C MET A 51 1.29 2.68 -0.48
N HIS A 52 1.32 3.43 0.62
CA HIS A 52 2.14 4.63 0.73
C HIS A 52 3.63 4.32 0.58
N TRP A 53 4.12 3.25 1.21
CA TRP A 53 5.50 2.80 1.03
C TRP A 53 5.80 2.41 -0.41
N ARG A 54 4.91 1.69 -1.10
CA ARG A 54 5.12 1.38 -2.53
C ARG A 54 5.26 2.66 -3.35
N ILE A 55 4.36 3.63 -3.14
CA ILE A 55 4.39 4.90 -3.89
C ILE A 55 5.68 5.67 -3.57
N ALA A 56 6.04 5.79 -2.29
CA ALA A 56 7.24 6.49 -1.86
C ALA A 56 8.52 5.87 -2.44
N ASN A 57 8.60 4.53 -2.49
CA ASN A 57 9.72 3.84 -3.13
C ASN A 57 9.79 4.08 -4.64
N GLU A 58 8.65 4.11 -5.35
CA GLU A 58 8.64 4.41 -6.78
C GLU A 58 9.04 5.87 -7.07
N VAL A 59 8.62 6.81 -6.22
CA VAL A 59 9.05 8.21 -6.32
C VAL A 59 10.55 8.30 -6.05
N ALA A 60 11.04 7.75 -4.94
CA ALA A 60 12.47 7.78 -4.59
C ALA A 60 13.36 7.14 -5.68
N ARG A 61 12.87 6.10 -6.36
CA ARG A 61 13.55 5.49 -7.52
C ARG A 61 13.74 6.48 -8.67
N ILE A 62 12.77 7.37 -8.90
CA ILE A 62 12.88 8.42 -9.93
C ILE A 62 13.71 9.60 -9.42
N GLU A 63 13.59 9.97 -8.14
CA GLU A 63 14.35 11.04 -7.50
C GLU A 63 15.87 10.85 -7.66
N GLN A 64 16.37 9.62 -7.62
CA GLN A 64 17.79 9.28 -7.85
C GLN A 64 18.38 9.81 -9.17
N LYS A 65 17.56 10.27 -10.11
CA LYS A 65 17.99 10.87 -11.37
C LYS A 65 18.26 12.38 -11.27
N TYR A 66 17.98 13.01 -10.14
CA TYR A 66 18.10 14.45 -9.94
C TYR A 66 19.20 14.78 -8.92
N PRO A 67 19.78 16.01 -8.94
CA PRO A 67 20.94 16.36 -8.12
C PRO A 67 20.71 16.29 -6.60
N ASN A 68 19.48 16.49 -6.13
CA ASN A 68 19.11 16.48 -4.71
C ASN A 68 17.94 15.49 -4.50
N PRO A 69 18.20 14.17 -4.56
CA PRO A 69 17.15 13.17 -4.49
C PRO A 69 16.57 13.09 -3.07
N LEU A 70 15.24 12.98 -2.97
CA LEU A 70 14.59 12.58 -1.72
C LEU A 70 14.61 11.05 -1.54
N SER A 71 14.85 10.59 -0.31
CA SER A 71 14.71 9.19 0.05
C SER A 71 13.25 8.76 0.17
N ALA A 72 12.97 7.46 0.08
CA ALA A 72 11.60 6.95 0.24
C ALA A 72 11.01 7.29 1.61
N LYS A 73 11.83 7.37 2.65
CA LYS A 73 11.39 7.78 3.99
C LYS A 73 10.96 9.25 4.00
N GLU A 74 11.75 10.14 3.39
CA GLU A 74 11.41 11.56 3.27
C GLU A 74 10.19 11.81 2.37
N VAL A 75 9.89 10.94 1.41
CA VAL A 75 8.66 11.02 0.60
C VAL A 75 7.45 10.47 1.35
N PHE A 76 7.66 9.49 2.24
CA PHE A 76 6.60 8.86 3.01
C PHE A 76 6.11 9.75 4.17
N ASP A 77 7.03 10.46 4.82
CA ASP A 77 6.78 11.35 5.97
C ASP A 77 6.16 12.70 5.57
#